data_AF-A0A2P5PHP2-F1
#
_entry.id   AF-A0A2P5PHP2-F1
#
_cell.length_a   1.000
_cell.length_b   1.000
_cell.length_c   1.000
_cell.angle_alpha   90.00
_cell.angle_beta   90.00
_cell.angle_gamma   90.00
#
_symmetry.space_group_name_H-M   'P 1'
#
loop_
_entity.id
_entity.type
_entity.pdbx_description
1 polymer ?
#
loop_
_entity_poly.entity_id
_entity_poly.type
_entity_poly.pdbx_seq_one_letter_code
_entity_poly.pdbx_strand_id
1 'polypeptide(L)'
;MILSHKDFLYQIEEDGTTVTIYKNNDAKTYTAIEATGELTPHHFCVLNYIKVDLNQSETFEERFLSRTADLNDVHGFISLRVLRPWDPQNHYVVISLWDDRKSFEVWQASEQPLNYHHQWNGALDEEIVNSDLSYYIKFDAQ
;
A
#
# COMPACT_ATOMS: atom_id res chain seq x y z
N MET A 1 6.20 -16.05 -0.02
CA MET A 1 7.44 -15.25 0.19
C MET A 1 7.32 -14.49 1.50
N ILE A 2 8.44 -14.14 2.16
CA ILE A 2 8.46 -13.34 3.41
C ILE A 2 9.30 -12.07 3.21
N LEU A 3 8.76 -10.90 3.57
CA LEU A 3 9.48 -9.61 3.60
C LEU A 3 9.42 -9.01 5.01
N SER A 4 10.56 -8.63 5.59
CA SER A 4 10.64 -8.30 7.03
C SER A 4 11.30 -6.95 7.31
N HIS A 5 10.88 -6.30 8.40
CA HIS A 5 11.57 -5.16 9.00
C HIS A 5 12.73 -5.63 9.89
N LYS A 6 13.77 -4.80 10.07
CA LYS A 6 15.01 -5.08 10.84
C LYS A 6 14.78 -5.65 12.25
N ASP A 7 13.68 -5.24 12.88
CA ASP A 7 13.32 -5.64 14.25
C ASP A 7 12.18 -6.69 14.30
N PHE A 8 11.83 -7.32 13.18
CA PHE A 8 10.66 -8.21 13.01
C PHE A 8 9.31 -7.58 13.41
N LEU A 9 9.25 -6.27 13.55
CA LEU A 9 8.03 -5.53 13.87
C LEU A 9 6.98 -5.63 12.75
N TYR A 10 7.44 -5.87 11.51
CA TYR A 10 6.60 -6.13 10.35
C TYR A 10 7.13 -7.33 9.58
N GLN A 11 6.24 -8.23 9.24
CA GLN A 11 6.50 -9.34 8.32
C GLN A 11 5.32 -9.44 7.35
N ILE A 12 5.62 -9.58 6.06
CA ILE A 12 4.62 -9.68 5.00
C ILE A 12 4.80 -11.04 4.34
N GLU A 13 3.76 -11.86 4.39
CA GLU A 13 3.72 -13.15 3.71
C GLU A 13 2.78 -13.09 2.52
N GLU A 14 3.26 -13.46 1.34
CA GLU A 14 2.46 -13.56 0.12
C GLU A 14 2.42 -15.01 -0.38
N ASP A 15 1.20 -15.52 -0.55
CA ASP A 15 0.86 -16.82 -1.15
C ASP A 15 -0.29 -16.66 -2.16
N GLY A 16 0.05 -16.63 -3.45
CA GLY A 16 -0.89 -16.33 -4.53
C GLY A 16 -1.48 -14.93 -4.37
N THR A 17 -2.80 -14.85 -4.19
CA THR A 17 -3.50 -13.58 -3.93
C THR A 17 -3.71 -13.31 -2.43
N THR A 18 -3.33 -14.25 -1.55
CA THR A 18 -3.47 -14.06 -0.11
C THR A 18 -2.21 -13.39 0.41
N VAL A 19 -2.39 -12.27 1.12
CA VAL A 19 -1.29 -11.57 1.79
C VAL A 19 -1.60 -11.45 3.26
N THR A 20 -0.68 -11.86 4.12
CA THR A 20 -0.78 -11.68 5.58
C THR A 20 0.29 -10.72 6.05
N ILE A 21 -0.13 -9.66 6.74
CA ILE A 21 0.77 -8.70 7.37
C ILE A 21 0.75 -8.95 8.87
N TYR A 22 1.90 -9.34 9.39
CA TYR A 22 2.17 -9.47 10.81
C TYR A 22 2.75 -8.16 11.32
N LYS A 23 2.15 -7.62 12.37
CA LYS A 23 2.64 -6.42 13.06
C LYS A 23 2.65 -6.70 14.56
N ASN A 24 3.84 -6.82 15.14
CA ASN A 24 4.03 -7.28 16.52
C ASN A 24 3.38 -8.66 16.76
N ASN A 25 2.29 -8.70 17.53
CA ASN A 25 1.53 -9.91 17.88
C ASN A 25 0.16 -9.97 17.18
N ASP A 26 -0.13 -9.05 16.26
CA ASP A 26 -1.36 -9.05 15.46
C ASP A 26 -1.04 -9.50 14.03
N ALA A 27 -1.97 -10.23 13.43
CA ALA A 27 -1.87 -10.69 12.05
C ALA A 27 -3.17 -10.36 11.33
N LYS A 28 -3.06 -9.66 10.21
CA LYS A 28 -4.20 -9.32 9.36
C LYS A 28 -4.00 -9.96 8.00
N THR A 29 -5.05 -10.58 7.49
CA THR A 29 -5.05 -11.24 6.19
C THR A 29 -5.87 -10.44 5.19
N TYR A 30 -5.38 -10.43 3.97
CA TYR A 30 -5.86 -9.62 2.88
C TYR A 30 -5.93 -10.44 1.59
N THR A 31 -6.76 -9.97 0.67
CA THR A 31 -6.75 -10.37 -0.73
C THR A 31 -6.09 -9.27 -1.56
N ALA A 32 -5.04 -9.60 -2.31
CA ALA A 32 -4.47 -8.72 -3.32
C ALA A 32 -5.45 -8.58 -4.49
N ILE A 33 -6.03 -7.39 -4.64
CA ILE A 33 -6.94 -7.05 -5.73
C ILE A 33 -6.20 -6.41 -6.92
N GLU A 34 -4.97 -5.96 -6.68
CA GLU A 34 -4.02 -5.55 -7.71
C GLU A 34 -2.60 -5.94 -7.27
N ALA A 35 -1.81 -6.45 -8.20
CA ALA A 35 -0.43 -6.84 -7.98
C ALA A 35 0.42 -6.59 -9.23
N THR A 36 1.48 -5.81 -9.09
CA THR A 36 2.49 -5.58 -10.13
C THR A 36 3.89 -5.78 -9.56
N GLY A 37 4.79 -6.35 -10.38
CA GLY A 37 6.13 -6.72 -9.92
C GLY A 37 6.15 -7.75 -8.79
N GLU A 38 7.34 -8.05 -8.30
CA GLU A 38 7.55 -8.98 -7.19
C GLU A 38 7.87 -8.20 -5.91
N LEU A 39 7.26 -8.58 -4.79
CA LEU A 39 7.77 -8.17 -3.49
C LEU A 39 9.18 -8.74 -3.35
N THR A 40 10.18 -8.00 -2.90
CA THR A 40 11.55 -8.51 -2.78
C THR A 40 12.24 -7.86 -1.58
N PRO A 41 13.10 -8.59 -0.86
CA PRO A 41 13.86 -8.03 0.25
C PRO A 41 14.92 -7.03 -0.26
N HIS A 42 15.51 -6.25 0.64
CA HIS A 42 16.53 -5.23 0.35
C HIS A 42 16.07 -3.99 -0.42
N HIS A 43 14.75 -3.77 -0.50
CA HIS A 43 14.14 -2.60 -1.11
C HIS A 43 13.52 -1.68 -0.06
N PHE A 44 13.29 -0.41 -0.42
CA PHE A 44 12.55 0.51 0.42
C PHE A 44 11.04 0.24 0.31
N CYS A 45 10.41 -0.11 1.43
CA CYS A 45 9.02 -0.51 1.52
C CYS A 45 8.17 0.58 2.15
N VAL A 46 7.01 0.86 1.55
CA VAL A 46 6.00 1.77 2.08
C VAL A 46 4.66 1.07 2.15
N LEU A 47 4.07 1.04 3.34
CA LEU A 47 2.73 0.50 3.60
C LEU A 47 1.79 1.65 3.95
N ASN A 48 0.71 1.78 3.18
CA ASN A 48 -0.30 2.80 3.36
C ASN A 48 -1.58 2.16 3.85
N TYR A 49 -1.92 2.39 5.12
CA TYR A 49 -3.13 1.89 5.76
C TYR A 49 -4.26 2.89 5.52
N ILE A 50 -5.25 2.47 4.74
CA ILE A 50 -6.35 3.29 4.25
C ILE A 50 -7.62 2.89 4.99
N LYS A 51 -8.18 3.80 5.79
CA LYS A 51 -9.47 3.53 6.43
C LYS A 51 -10.60 3.95 5.49
N VAL A 52 -11.33 2.96 4.98
CA VAL A 52 -12.46 3.17 4.05
C VAL A 52 -13.77 3.01 4.81
N ASP A 53 -14.80 3.78 4.44
CA ASP A 53 -16.17 3.54 4.90
C ASP A 53 -16.65 2.18 4.37
N LEU A 54 -17.22 1.37 5.26
CA LEU A 54 -17.71 0.03 4.95
C LEU A 54 -18.70 0.04 3.78
N ASN A 55 -19.55 1.07 3.69
CA ASN A 55 -20.57 1.19 2.65
C ASN A 55 -20.01 1.69 1.31
N GLN A 56 -18.74 2.14 1.28
CA GLN A 56 -18.08 2.70 0.10
C GLN A 56 -16.90 1.85 -0.39
N SER A 57 -16.74 0.63 0.13
CA SER A 57 -15.63 -0.26 -0.23
C SER A 57 -15.57 -0.55 -1.74
N GLU A 58 -16.70 -0.87 -2.37
CA GLU A 58 -16.76 -1.14 -3.82
C GLU A 58 -16.40 0.11 -4.64
N THR A 59 -17.01 1.25 -4.30
CA THR A 59 -16.69 2.55 -4.92
C THR A 59 -15.21 2.91 -4.78
N PHE A 60 -14.64 2.67 -3.60
CA PHE A 60 -13.23 2.90 -3.33
C PHE A 60 -12.35 2.07 -4.26
N GLU A 61 -12.62 0.78 -4.39
CA GLU A 61 -11.82 -0.11 -5.22
C GLU A 61 -11.90 0.26 -6.70
N GLU A 62 -13.09 0.49 -7.23
CA GLU A 62 -13.27 0.93 -8.63
C GLU A 62 -12.48 2.21 -8.92
N ARG A 63 -12.57 3.20 -8.02
CA ARG A 63 -11.86 4.49 -8.16
C ARG A 63 -10.36 4.35 -7.95
N PHE A 64 -9.93 3.49 -7.03
CA PHE A 64 -8.51 3.31 -6.74
C PHE A 64 -7.82 2.58 -7.90
N LEU A 65 -8.40 1.45 -8.34
CA LEU A 65 -7.88 0.64 -9.45
C LEU A 65 -7.88 1.40 -10.79
N SER A 66 -8.89 2.25 -11.04
CA SER A 66 -8.89 3.10 -12.25
C SER A 66 -7.83 4.21 -12.22
N ARG A 67 -7.24 4.49 -11.06
CA ARG A 67 -6.25 5.56 -10.84
C ARG A 67 -4.88 5.06 -10.46
N THR A 68 -4.70 3.75 -10.31
CA THR A 68 -3.37 3.15 -10.29
C THR A 68 -2.74 3.41 -11.66
N ALA A 69 -2.15 4.60 -11.80
CA ALA A 69 -1.30 4.94 -12.92
C ALA A 69 -0.17 3.91 -12.96
N ASP A 70 0.28 3.58 -14.16
CA ASP A 70 1.29 2.56 -14.37
C ASP A 70 2.63 3.03 -13.74
N LEU A 71 2.83 2.73 -12.45
CA LEU A 71 4.04 3.06 -11.72
C LEU A 71 5.28 2.37 -12.32
N ASN A 72 5.07 1.41 -13.23
CA ASN A 72 6.12 0.67 -13.92
C ASN A 72 7.11 1.58 -14.66
N ASP A 73 6.71 2.77 -15.12
CA ASP A 73 7.60 3.74 -15.78
C ASP A 73 8.29 4.71 -14.81
N VAL A 74 7.98 4.63 -13.51
CA VAL A 74 8.59 5.50 -12.50
C VAL A 74 9.96 4.97 -12.12
N HIS A 75 10.97 5.82 -12.23
CA HIS A 75 12.34 5.48 -11.86
C HIS A 75 12.42 5.01 -10.40
N GLY A 76 12.96 3.80 -10.23
CA GLY A 76 13.18 3.17 -8.93
C GLY A 76 11.94 2.54 -8.31
N PHE A 77 10.80 2.46 -9.02
CA PHE A 77 9.66 1.64 -8.60
C PHE A 77 9.91 0.16 -8.89
N ILE A 78 9.51 -0.72 -7.97
CA ILE A 78 9.77 -2.18 -8.04
C ILE A 78 8.48 -3.00 -8.05
N SER A 79 7.56 -2.72 -7.15
CA SER A 79 6.29 -3.45 -7.08
C SER A 79 5.21 -2.71 -6.32
N LEU A 80 3.95 -3.08 -6.60
CA LEU A 80 2.76 -2.61 -5.91
C LEU A 80 1.88 -3.79 -5.51
N ARG A 81 1.25 -3.69 -4.34
CA ARG A 81 0.08 -4.47 -3.96
C ARG A 81 -1.03 -3.55 -3.46
N VAL A 82 -2.25 -3.77 -3.93
CA VAL A 82 -3.46 -3.18 -3.35
C VAL A 82 -4.21 -4.30 -2.64
N LEU A 83 -4.36 -4.17 -1.32
CA LEU A 83 -4.81 -5.23 -0.44
C LEU A 83 -6.17 -4.89 0.18
N ARG A 84 -7.17 -5.72 -0.14
CA ARG A 84 -8.49 -5.71 0.50
C ARG A 84 -8.43 -6.53 1.80
N PRO A 85 -8.82 -5.97 2.96
CA PRO A 85 -8.83 -6.73 4.20
C PRO A 85 -9.95 -7.78 4.20
N TRP A 86 -9.71 -8.95 4.80
CA TRP A 86 -10.75 -9.96 4.96
C TRP A 86 -11.81 -9.57 6.00
N ASP A 87 -11.38 -8.93 7.08
CA ASP A 87 -12.30 -8.26 8.00
C ASP A 87 -12.45 -6.80 7.57
N PRO A 88 -13.65 -6.40 7.10
CA PRO A 88 -13.88 -5.10 6.50
C PRO A 88 -13.74 -3.95 7.52
N GLN A 89 -13.69 -4.24 8.83
CA GLN A 89 -13.39 -3.21 9.85
C GLN A 89 -11.92 -2.78 9.82
N ASN A 90 -11.02 -3.55 9.22
CA ASN A 90 -9.62 -3.18 9.09
C ASN A 90 -9.39 -2.20 7.93
N HIS A 91 -8.18 -1.64 7.88
CA HIS A 91 -7.72 -0.80 6.79
C HIS A 91 -7.46 -1.62 5.54
N TYR A 92 -7.71 -1.05 4.36
CA TYR A 92 -7.01 -1.47 3.16
C TYR A 92 -5.53 -1.17 3.31
N VAL A 93 -4.68 -1.90 2.60
CA VAL A 93 -3.24 -1.65 2.61
C VAL A 93 -2.73 -1.54 1.18
N VAL A 94 -2.00 -0.47 0.89
CA VAL A 94 -1.22 -0.36 -0.34
C VAL A 94 0.24 -0.54 0.01
N ILE A 95 0.87 -1.58 -0.54
CA ILE A 95 2.31 -1.83 -0.40
C ILE A 95 2.98 -1.34 -1.67
N SER A 96 4.01 -0.51 -1.55
CA SER A 96 4.89 -0.17 -2.67
C SER A 96 6.35 -0.43 -2.30
N LEU A 97 7.09 -1.06 -3.21
CA LEU A 97 8.53 -1.23 -3.11
C LEU A 97 9.27 -0.34 -4.08
N TRP A 98 10.40 0.17 -3.61
CA TRP A 98 11.27 1.09 -4.31
C TRP A 98 12.72 0.66 -4.18
N ASP A 99 13.57 0.98 -5.15
CA ASP A 99 15.01 0.74 -5.08
C ASP A 99 15.60 1.33 -3.80
N ASP A 100 15.24 2.57 -3.50
CA ASP A 100 15.66 3.27 -2.30
C ASP A 100 14.66 4.34 -1.84
N ARG A 101 14.87 4.84 -0.62
CA ARG A 101 14.09 5.93 -0.04
C ARG A 101 14.05 7.17 -0.93
N LYS A 102 15.16 7.49 -1.59
CA LYS A 102 15.29 8.71 -2.40
C LYS A 102 14.40 8.65 -3.63
N SER A 103 14.31 7.50 -4.28
CA SER A 103 13.45 7.24 -5.44
C SER A 103 11.99 7.43 -5.07
N PHE A 104 11.57 6.89 -3.92
CA PHE A 104 10.25 7.14 -3.36
C PHE A 104 10.01 8.64 -3.07
N GLU A 105 10.96 9.33 -2.44
CA GLU A 105 10.80 10.76 -2.08
C GLU A 105 10.72 11.66 -3.32
N VAL A 106 11.52 11.38 -4.36
CA VAL A 106 11.47 12.09 -5.65
C VAL A 106 10.12 11.86 -6.32
N TRP A 107 9.64 10.62 -6.34
CA TRP A 107 8.30 10.33 -6.84
C TRP A 107 7.25 11.08 -6.02
N GLN A 108 7.26 10.94 -4.69
CA GLN A 108 6.32 11.57 -3.74
C GLN A 108 6.21 13.09 -3.92
N ALA A 109 7.31 13.74 -4.31
CA ALA A 109 7.40 15.18 -4.54
C ALA A 109 7.05 15.63 -5.97
N SER A 110 6.88 14.70 -6.91
CA SER A 110 6.51 15.02 -8.30
C SER A 110 5.06 15.54 -8.42
N GLU A 111 4.55 15.78 -9.63
CA GLU A 111 3.12 16.08 -9.86
C GLU A 111 2.39 14.84 -10.42
N GLN A 112 2.84 13.63 -10.11
CA GLN A 112 2.21 12.42 -10.62
C GLN A 112 0.89 12.10 -9.89
N PRO A 113 -0.09 11.47 -10.56
CA PRO A 113 -1.44 11.24 -10.03
C PRO A 113 -1.50 10.48 -8.71
N LEU A 114 -0.47 9.67 -8.42
CA LEU A 114 -0.38 8.84 -7.23
C LEU A 114 0.35 9.50 -6.06
N ASN A 115 0.72 10.77 -6.17
CA ASN A 115 1.36 11.44 -5.06
C ASN A 115 0.44 11.56 -3.86
N TYR A 116 1.00 11.16 -2.73
CA TYR A 116 0.38 11.13 -1.41
C TYR A 116 -0.41 12.40 -1.08
N HIS A 117 0.08 13.56 -1.52
CA HIS A 117 -0.58 14.85 -1.31
C HIS A 117 -1.79 15.10 -2.22
N HIS A 118 -1.87 14.47 -3.40
CA HIS A 118 -2.98 14.62 -4.34
C HIS A 118 -4.01 13.49 -4.26
N GLN A 119 -3.60 12.25 -3.96
CA GLN A 119 -4.53 11.11 -3.92
C GLN A 119 -5.48 11.17 -2.71
N TRP A 120 -5.01 11.72 -1.59
CA TRP A 120 -5.70 11.65 -0.29
C TRP A 120 -6.41 12.93 0.14
N ASN A 121 -5.98 14.09 -0.37
CA ASN A 121 -6.60 15.39 -0.08
C ASN A 121 -7.44 15.94 -1.25
N GLY A 122 -7.58 15.21 -2.36
CA GLY A 122 -8.35 15.72 -3.51
C GLY A 122 -8.95 14.68 -4.45
N ALA A 123 -8.80 13.39 -4.19
CA ALA A 123 -9.13 12.35 -5.17
C ALA A 123 -10.13 11.32 -4.64
N LEU A 124 -10.05 10.90 -3.38
CA LEU A 124 -11.09 10.12 -2.72
C LEU A 124 -11.85 11.10 -1.85
N ASP A 125 -13.13 11.31 -2.15
CA ASP A 125 -14.00 12.18 -1.36
C ASP A 125 -13.82 11.83 0.13
N GLU A 126 -13.78 12.83 1.01
CA GLU A 126 -13.73 12.62 2.48
C GLU A 126 -14.89 11.70 2.96
N GLU A 127 -15.92 11.52 2.13
CA GLU A 127 -17.03 10.59 2.31
C GLU A 127 -16.66 9.11 2.15
N ILE A 128 -15.56 8.77 1.47
CA ILE A 128 -15.13 7.41 1.17
C ILE A 128 -13.99 6.96 2.09
N VAL A 129 -13.01 7.85 2.32
CA VAL A 129 -11.82 7.56 3.12
C VAL A 129 -11.77 8.45 4.35
N ASN A 130 -11.59 7.81 5.51
CA ASN A 130 -11.30 8.51 6.75
C ASN A 130 -9.78 8.76 6.86
N SER A 131 -9.37 9.97 6.50
CA SER A 131 -7.97 10.40 6.52
C SER A 131 -7.37 10.44 7.93
N ASP A 132 -8.15 10.83 8.95
CA ASP A 132 -7.71 10.88 10.36
C ASP A 132 -7.33 9.51 10.91
N LEU A 133 -7.96 8.45 10.43
CA LEU A 133 -7.68 7.06 10.80
C LEU A 133 -6.71 6.36 9.85
N SER A 134 -6.32 7.03 8.76
CA SER A 134 -5.37 6.52 7.78
C SER A 134 -3.93 6.93 8.12
N TYR A 135 -2.97 6.06 7.86
CA TYR A 135 -1.57 6.32 8.19
C TYR A 135 -0.64 5.52 7.26
N TYR A 136 0.65 5.86 7.28
CA TYR A 136 1.65 5.10 6.54
C TYR A 136 2.83 4.71 7.41
N ILE A 137 3.50 3.66 6.99
CA ILE A 137 4.76 3.18 7.55
C ILE A 137 5.75 3.03 6.40
N LYS A 138 7.01 3.40 6.66
CA LYS A 138 8.11 3.35 5.69
C LYS A 138 9.29 2.67 6.34
N PHE A 139 9.91 1.69 5.68
CA PHE A 139 11.10 1.01 6.18
C PHE A 139 11.94 0.39 5.07
N ASP A 140 13.21 0.13 5.37
CA ASP A 140 14.09 -0.66 4.51
C ASP A 140 13.84 -2.16 4.77
N ALA A 141 13.38 -2.87 3.75
CA ALA A 141 13.09 -4.30 3.81
C ALA A 141 14.37 -5.13 3.87
N GLN A 142 14.34 -6.22 4.64
CA GLN A 142 15.44 -7.19 4.78
C GLN A 142 14.95 -8.60 4.50
#